data_AF-A0AAW9KK05-F1
#
_entry.id   AF-A0AAW9KK05-F1
#
_cell.length_a   1.000
_cell.length_b   1.000
_cell.length_c   1.000
_cell.angle_alpha   90.00
_cell.angle_beta   90.00
_cell.angle_gamma   90.00
#
_symmetry.space_group_name_H-M   'P 1'
#
loop_
_entity.id
_entity.type
_entity.pdbx_description
1 polymer ?
#
loop_
_entity_poly.entity_id
_entity_poly.type
_entity_poly.pdbx_seq_one_letter_code
_entity_poly.pdbx_strand_id
1 'polypeptide(L)'
;IAIFWVSSKMINVGTLQVGQLVAFIEYLFHAMFSIMLFSMVFIMYPKAQVSANRIQEILDEDPIIKSPENGVKETAIKGLVEFDNVSFVYPNGEAAVLKDISFKAKKGETIAFIGSTGSGKSTLINLIPRFYDVTQGSI
;
A
#
# COMPACT_ATOMS: atom_id res chain seq x y z
N ILE A 1 11.34 -32.11 38.03
CA ILE A 1 11.63 -32.66 39.37
C ILE A 1 10.48 -33.52 39.89
N ALA A 2 9.22 -33.04 39.88
CA ALA A 2 8.06 -33.83 40.31
C ALA A 2 7.88 -35.16 39.55
N ILE A 3 8.01 -35.15 38.21
CA ILE A 3 7.90 -36.36 37.37
C ILE A 3 8.96 -37.41 37.76
N PHE A 4 10.22 -37.01 37.89
CA PHE A 4 11.31 -37.91 38.30
C PHE A 4 11.12 -38.45 39.71
N TRP A 5 10.62 -37.64 40.65
CA TRP A 5 10.38 -38.06 42.04
C TRP A 5 9.27 -39.12 42.14
N VAL A 6 8.15 -38.93 41.43
CA VAL A 6 7.05 -39.91 41.38
C VAL A 6 7.48 -41.17 40.64
N SER A 7 8.17 -41.02 39.51
CA SER A 7 8.59 -42.16 38.69
C SER A 7 9.63 -43.03 39.38
N SER A 8 10.54 -42.44 40.16
CA SER A 8 11.52 -43.19 40.97
C SER A 8 10.85 -44.11 41.99
N LYS A 9 9.76 -43.66 42.63
CA LYS A 9 8.96 -44.51 43.53
C LYS A 9 8.27 -45.64 42.77
N MET A 10 7.70 -45.38 41.60
CA MET A 10 7.01 -46.39 40.79
C MET A 10 7.95 -47.44 40.19
N ILE A 11 9.18 -47.05 39.86
CA ILE A 11 10.24 -47.96 39.41
C ILE A 11 10.68 -48.88 40.55
N ASN A 12 10.84 -48.37 41.77
CA ASN A 12 11.22 -49.17 42.94
C ASN A 12 10.18 -50.26 43.26
N VAL A 13 8.89 -49.95 43.09
CA VAL A 13 7.77 -50.92 43.28
C VAL A 13 7.61 -51.86 42.06
N GLY A 14 8.41 -51.73 41.00
CA GLY A 14 8.36 -52.57 39.80
C GLY A 14 7.18 -52.29 38.84
N THR A 15 6.37 -51.28 39.15
CA THR A 15 5.16 -50.91 38.39
C THR A 15 5.43 -50.10 37.12
N LEU A 16 6.63 -49.52 36.99
CA LEU A 16 7.03 -48.69 35.85
C LEU A 16 8.41 -49.10 35.36
N GLN A 17 8.56 -49.33 34.06
CA GLN A 17 9.85 -49.60 33.45
C GLN A 17 10.60 -48.30 33.12
N VAL A 18 11.93 -48.31 33.24
CA VAL A 18 12.78 -47.14 32.94
C VAL A 18 12.59 -46.66 31.50
N GLY A 19 12.43 -47.57 30.53
CA GLY A 19 12.19 -47.21 29.13
C GLY A 19 10.88 -46.44 28.91
N GLN A 20 9.82 -46.76 29.67
CA GLN A 20 8.54 -46.05 29.60
C GLN A 20 8.66 -44.61 30.15
N LEU A 21 9.49 -44.40 31.18
CA LEU A 21 9.77 -43.07 31.70
C LEU A 21 10.51 -42.21 30.67
N VAL A 22 11.50 -42.77 29.97
CA VAL A 22 12.25 -42.06 28.92
C VAL A 22 11.31 -41.65 27.77
N ALA A 23 10.48 -42.59 27.28
CA ALA A 23 9.48 -42.29 26.26
C ALA A 23 8.48 -41.22 26.70
N PHE A 24 8.03 -41.27 27.96
CA PHE A 24 7.11 -40.26 28.50
C PHE A 24 7.74 -38.86 28.54
N ILE A 25 9.00 -38.74 28.97
CA ILE A 25 9.71 -37.45 29.01
C ILE A 25 9.87 -36.90 27.60
N GLU A 26 10.20 -37.75 26.63
CA GLU A 26 10.33 -37.36 25.23
C GLU A 26 8.99 -36.84 24.66
N TYR A 27 7.89 -37.54 24.92
CA TYR A 27 6.55 -37.09 24.50
C TYR A 27 6.14 -35.78 25.17
N LEU A 28 6.47 -35.61 26.45
CA LEU A 28 6.19 -34.36 27.16
C LEU A 28 7.00 -33.20 26.58
N PHE A 29 8.28 -33.44 26.26
CA PHE A 29 9.12 -32.45 25.59
C PHE A 29 8.53 -32.04 24.24
N HIS A 30 8.18 -33.00 23.38
CA HIS A 30 7.55 -32.72 22.09
C HIS A 30 6.23 -31.97 22.25
N ALA A 31 5.37 -32.37 23.18
CA ALA A 31 4.10 -31.69 23.43
C ALA A 31 4.30 -30.23 23.85
N MET A 32 5.24 -29.96 24.77
CA MET A 32 5.57 -28.60 25.20
C MET A 32 6.15 -27.77 24.05
N PHE A 33 7.04 -28.36 23.26
CA PHE A 33 7.64 -27.70 22.10
C PHE A 33 6.60 -27.36 21.03
N SER A 34 5.67 -28.27 20.73
CA SER A 34 4.57 -28.03 19.80
C SER A 34 3.66 -26.89 20.27
N ILE A 35 3.35 -26.82 21.57
CA ILE A 35 2.55 -25.71 22.15
C ILE A 35 3.30 -24.38 22.01
N MET A 36 4.62 -24.37 22.22
CA MET A 36 5.44 -23.17 22.04
C MET A 36 5.42 -22.68 20.59
N LEU A 37 5.60 -23.57 19.61
CA LEU A 37 5.50 -23.22 18.19
C LEU A 37 4.09 -22.72 17.82
N PHE A 38 3.05 -23.36 18.35
CA PHE A 38 1.67 -22.93 18.14
C PHE A 38 1.43 -21.51 18.69
N SER A 39 2.01 -21.18 19.84
CA SER A 39 1.91 -19.85 20.44
C SER A 39 2.57 -18.76 19.57
N MET A 40 3.65 -19.10 18.85
CA MET A 40 4.27 -18.17 17.89
C MET A 40 3.33 -17.83 16.73
N VAL A 41 2.51 -18.78 16.27
CA VAL A 41 1.49 -18.54 15.22
C VAL A 41 0.48 -17.49 15.68
N PHE A 42 0.05 -17.51 16.94
CA PHE A 42 -0.87 -16.50 17.49
C PHE A 42 -0.29 -15.09 17.52
N ILE A 43 1.03 -14.96 17.66
CA ILE A 43 1.71 -13.66 17.59
C ILE A 43 1.88 -13.20 16.13
N MET A 44 2.15 -14.15 15.23
CA MET A 44 2.37 -13.87 13.80
C MET A 44 1.07 -13.51 13.07
N TYR A 45 -0.03 -14.19 13.37
CA TYR A 45 -1.32 -14.03 12.70
C TYR A 45 -1.83 -12.57 12.66
N PRO A 46 -1.98 -11.85 13.79
CA PRO A 46 -2.48 -10.47 13.76
C PRO A 46 -1.52 -9.53 13.01
N LYS A 47 -0.20 -9.77 13.09
CA LYS A 47 0.78 -8.99 12.32
C LYS A 47 0.60 -9.21 10.81
N ALA A 48 0.41 -10.46 10.40
CA ALA A 48 0.15 -10.80 9.00
C ALA A 48 -1.16 -10.17 8.51
N GLN A 49 -2.22 -10.19 9.34
CA GLN A 49 -3.51 -9.60 9.01
C GLN A 49 -3.43 -8.08 8.77
N VAL A 50 -2.74 -7.33 9.63
CA VAL A 50 -2.57 -5.87 9.44
C VAL A 50 -1.79 -5.56 8.16
N SER A 51 -0.73 -6.31 7.87
CA SER A 51 0.03 -6.14 6.63
C SER A 51 -0.80 -6.50 5.39
N ALA A 52 -1.59 -7.56 5.47
CA ALA A 52 -2.49 -7.96 4.39
C ALA A 52 -3.54 -6.88 4.09
N ASN A 53 -4.15 -6.29 5.12
CA ASN A 53 -5.13 -5.22 4.95
C ASN A 53 -4.54 -4.00 4.22
N ARG A 54 -3.32 -3.58 4.56
CA ARG A 54 -2.65 -2.46 3.87
C ARG A 54 -2.34 -2.75 2.41
N ILE A 55 -1.99 -4.00 2.09
CA ILE A 55 -1.78 -4.40 0.70
C ILE A 55 -3.12 -4.40 -0.04
N GLN A 56 -4.16 -4.92 0.60
CA GLN A 56 -5.51 -4.96 0.03
C GLN A 56 -6.04 -3.56 -0.27
N GLU A 57 -5.84 -2.58 0.63
CA GLU A 57 -6.19 -1.17 0.40
C GLU A 57 -5.60 -0.63 -0.91
N ILE A 58 -4.35 -0.96 -1.22
CA ILE A 58 -3.70 -0.51 -2.46
C ILE A 58 -4.21 -1.27 -3.69
N LEU A 59 -4.48 -2.57 -3.54
CA LEU A 59 -4.98 -3.41 -4.64
C LEU A 59 -6.41 -3.04 -5.05
N ASP A 60 -7.23 -2.61 -4.10
CA ASP A 60 -8.63 -2.23 -4.32
C ASP A 60 -8.80 -0.75 -4.71
N GLU A 61 -7.73 0.07 -4.60
CA GLU A 61 -7.78 1.48 -4.95
C GLU A 61 -7.94 1.69 -6.47
N ASP A 62 -8.94 2.48 -6.86
CA ASP A 62 -9.16 2.86 -8.24
C ASP A 62 -8.15 3.94 -8.71
N PRO A 63 -7.54 3.81 -9.90
CA PRO A 63 -6.67 4.85 -10.43
C PRO A 63 -7.41 6.18 -10.62
N ILE A 64 -6.82 7.26 -10.13
CA ILE A 64 -7.37 8.64 -10.23
C ILE A 64 -7.55 9.05 -11.69
N ILE A 65 -6.60 8.68 -12.56
CA ILE A 65 -6.66 8.96 -14.00
C ILE A 65 -6.99 7.67 -14.73
N LYS A 66 -8.17 7.62 -15.34
CA LYS A 66 -8.61 6.49 -16.16
C LYS A 66 -8.43 6.82 -17.63
N SER A 67 -7.60 6.04 -18.31
CA SER A 67 -7.46 6.12 -19.76
C SER A 67 -8.73 5.55 -20.42
N PRO A 68 -9.41 6.30 -21.31
CA PRO A 68 -10.56 5.77 -22.02
C PRO A 68 -10.15 4.59 -22.92
N GLU A 69 -10.98 3.55 -22.98
CA GLU A 69 -10.71 2.34 -23.80
C GLU A 69 -10.45 2.69 -25.28
N ASN A 70 -11.18 3.67 -25.81
CA ASN A 70 -11.04 4.20 -27.16
C ASN A 70 -10.44 5.62 -27.17
N GLY A 71 -9.35 5.82 -26.43
CA GLY A 71 -8.62 7.10 -26.43
C GLY A 71 -8.05 7.47 -27.80
N VAL A 72 -8.02 8.77 -28.09
CA VAL A 72 -7.41 9.31 -29.31
C VAL A 72 -5.89 9.11 -29.25
N LYS A 73 -5.33 8.35 -30.20
CA LYS A 73 -3.89 8.05 -30.27
C LYS A 73 -3.11 9.01 -31.18
N GLU A 74 -3.81 9.61 -32.14
CA GLU A 74 -3.22 10.57 -33.08
C GLU A 74 -4.13 11.79 -33.23
N THR A 75 -3.54 12.97 -33.15
CA THR A 75 -4.20 14.24 -33.41
C THR A 75 -3.64 14.84 -34.71
N ALA A 76 -4.50 15.47 -35.51
CA ALA A 76 -4.08 16.19 -36.71
C ALA A 76 -3.18 17.39 -36.38
N ILE A 77 -3.39 18.00 -35.22
CA ILE A 77 -2.63 19.15 -34.72
C ILE A 77 -1.54 18.63 -33.77
N LYS A 78 -0.28 18.86 -34.15
CA LYS A 78 0.90 18.49 -33.34
C LYS A 78 1.57 19.73 -32.77
N GLY A 79 1.75 19.77 -31.44
CA GLY A 79 2.47 20.83 -30.74
C GLY A 79 1.67 22.11 -30.49
N LEU A 80 0.33 22.04 -30.53
CA LEU A 80 -0.53 23.08 -29.97
C LEU A 80 -0.95 22.65 -28.57
N VAL A 81 -0.79 23.53 -27.59
CA VAL A 81 -1.34 23.36 -26.23
C VAL A 81 -2.27 24.53 -25.97
N GLU A 82 -3.52 24.26 -25.60
CA GLU A 82 -4.54 25.29 -25.40
C GLU A 82 -5.21 25.05 -24.05
N PHE A 83 -5.07 26.00 -23.14
CA PHE A 83 -5.86 26.03 -21.90
C PHE A 83 -7.08 26.90 -22.18
N ASP A 84 -8.27 26.36 -21.92
CA ASP A 84 -9.55 27.06 -22.08
C ASP A 84 -10.31 27.06 -20.74
N ASN A 85 -10.33 28.23 -20.09
CA ASN A 85 -11.02 28.50 -18.83
C ASN A 85 -10.70 27.48 -17.73
N VAL A 86 -9.42 27.12 -17.63
CA VAL A 86 -8.97 26.05 -16.74
C VAL A 86 -8.92 26.52 -15.30
N SER A 87 -9.66 25.83 -14.44
CA SER A 87 -9.56 25.93 -12.98
C SER A 87 -9.22 24.58 -12.38
N PHE A 88 -8.34 24.56 -11.38
CA PHE A 88 -7.85 23.32 -10.80
C PHE A 88 -7.67 23.41 -9.28
N VAL A 89 -8.15 22.38 -8.60
CA VAL A 89 -7.98 22.11 -7.17
C VAL A 89 -7.33 20.73 -7.04
N TYR A 90 -6.29 20.61 -6.20
CA TYR A 90 -5.75 19.28 -5.88
C TYR A 90 -6.79 18.43 -5.13
N PRO A 91 -6.79 17.10 -5.28
CA PRO A 91 -7.79 16.23 -4.62
C PRO A 91 -7.91 16.44 -3.10
N ASN A 92 -6.81 16.82 -2.43
CA ASN A 92 -6.75 17.11 -0.99
C ASN A 92 -6.64 18.61 -0.68
N GLY A 93 -6.85 19.48 -1.66
CA GLY A 93 -6.70 20.93 -1.53
C GLY A 93 -8.02 21.61 -1.22
N GLU A 94 -8.01 22.57 -0.30
CA GLU A 94 -9.21 23.35 0.05
C GLU A 94 -9.48 24.53 -0.92
N ALA A 95 -8.44 24.98 -1.64
CA ALA A 95 -8.52 26.16 -2.51
C ALA A 95 -7.98 25.87 -3.92
N ALA A 96 -8.62 26.50 -4.92
CA ALA A 96 -8.18 26.43 -6.30
C ALA A 96 -6.80 27.09 -6.48
N VAL A 97 -5.87 26.30 -7.01
CA VAL A 97 -4.49 26.69 -7.30
C VAL A 97 -4.40 27.42 -8.63
N LEU A 98 -5.24 27.02 -9.60
CA LEU A 98 -5.42 27.71 -10.87
C LEU A 98 -6.88 28.15 -10.97
N LYS A 99 -7.10 29.37 -11.45
CA LYS A 99 -8.43 29.97 -11.63
C LYS A 99 -8.48 30.66 -12.99
N ASP A 100 -9.43 30.24 -13.81
CA ASP A 100 -9.78 30.85 -15.10
C ASP A 100 -8.56 31.11 -16.00
N ILE A 101 -7.67 30.13 -16.13
CA ILE A 101 -6.49 30.24 -16.97
C ILE A 101 -6.85 29.90 -18.41
N SER A 102 -6.68 30.87 -19.31
CA SER A 102 -6.84 30.68 -20.76
C SER A 102 -5.61 31.17 -21.52
N PHE A 103 -4.94 30.29 -22.25
CA PHE A 103 -3.83 30.66 -23.14
C PHE A 103 -3.61 29.60 -24.23
N LYS A 104 -2.90 29.98 -25.31
CA LYS A 104 -2.55 29.07 -26.40
C LYS A 104 -1.05 29.14 -26.67
N ALA A 105 -0.39 27.98 -26.71
CA ALA A 105 1.02 27.83 -27.07
C ALA A 105 1.12 27.11 -28.41
N LYS A 106 1.66 27.78 -29.43
CA LYS A 106 1.79 27.22 -30.79
C LYS A 106 3.07 26.42 -30.94
N LYS A 107 3.12 25.60 -31.99
CA LYS A 107 4.31 24.80 -32.32
C LYS A 107 5.52 25.71 -32.53
N GLY A 108 6.59 25.47 -31.77
CA GLY A 108 7.84 26.23 -31.84
C GLY A 108 7.83 27.53 -31.02
N GLU A 109 6.73 27.85 -30.35
CA GLU A 109 6.63 28.98 -29.43
C GLU A 109 7.18 28.62 -28.05
N THR A 110 7.95 29.52 -27.47
CA THR A 110 8.47 29.38 -26.10
C THR A 110 7.72 30.34 -25.20
N ILE A 111 6.90 29.81 -24.30
CA ILE A 111 6.18 30.59 -23.28
C ILE A 111 6.95 30.50 -21.97
N ALA A 112 7.19 31.65 -21.34
CA ALA A 112 7.77 31.74 -20.00
C ALA A 112 6.68 32.06 -18.96
N PHE A 113 6.55 31.19 -17.95
CA PHE A 113 5.66 31.42 -16.80
C PHE A 113 6.42 32.06 -15.65
N ILE A 114 6.05 33.28 -15.26
CA ILE A 114 6.72 34.06 -14.21
C ILE A 114 5.71 34.33 -13.09
N GLY A 115 6.15 34.19 -11.83
CA GLY A 115 5.33 34.47 -10.66
C GLY A 115 6.00 34.04 -9.36
N SER A 116 5.44 34.42 -8.22
CA SER A 116 5.93 34.05 -6.88
C SER A 116 5.84 32.53 -6.59
N THR A 117 6.61 32.04 -5.62
CA THR A 117 6.47 30.66 -5.14
C THR A 117 5.03 30.39 -4.68
N GLY A 118 4.46 29.26 -5.08
CA GLY A 118 3.07 28.89 -4.77
C GLY A 118 2.01 29.42 -5.75
N SER A 119 2.38 30.18 -6.78
CA SER A 119 1.43 30.73 -7.77
C SER A 119 0.85 29.72 -8.78
N GLY A 120 1.02 28.40 -8.57
CA GLY A 120 0.47 27.36 -9.46
C GLY A 120 1.26 27.04 -10.74
N LYS A 121 2.44 27.63 -10.99
CA LYS A 121 3.25 27.38 -12.21
C LYS A 121 3.57 25.90 -12.44
N SER A 122 4.05 25.20 -11.41
CA SER A 122 4.37 23.77 -11.51
C SER A 122 3.11 22.93 -11.72
N THR A 123 1.99 23.33 -11.11
CA THR A 123 0.69 22.69 -11.31
C THR A 123 0.24 22.80 -12.76
N LEU A 124 0.39 23.98 -13.37
CA LEU A 124 0.08 24.22 -14.79
C LEU A 124 0.87 23.29 -15.71
N ILE A 125 2.18 23.15 -15.46
CA ILE A 125 3.04 22.24 -16.23
C ILE A 125 2.62 20.78 -16.05
N ASN A 126 2.23 20.37 -14.85
CA ASN A 126 1.81 19.00 -14.54
C ASN A 126 0.46 18.60 -15.17
N LEU A 127 -0.37 19.55 -15.55
CA LEU A 127 -1.64 19.28 -16.24
C LEU A 127 -1.44 18.93 -17.72
N ILE A 128 -0.37 19.41 -18.37
CA ILE A 128 -0.07 19.13 -19.78
C ILE A 128 0.11 17.62 -20.06
N PRO A 129 0.92 16.86 -19.29
CA PRO A 129 1.02 15.41 -19.45
C PRO A 129 -0.15 14.65 -18.83
N ARG A 130 -1.20 15.34 -18.36
CA ARG A 130 -2.40 14.76 -17.72
C ARG A 130 -2.09 13.92 -16.48
N PHE A 131 -1.24 14.42 -15.57
CA PHE A 131 -1.08 13.82 -14.24
C PHE A 131 -2.29 14.05 -13.32
N TYR A 132 -3.06 15.09 -13.60
CA TYR A 132 -4.32 15.40 -12.95
C TYR A 132 -5.33 15.82 -14.02
N ASP A 133 -6.60 15.51 -13.81
CA ASP A 133 -7.70 16.08 -14.60
C ASP A 133 -8.08 17.45 -14.03
N VAL A 134 -8.46 18.38 -14.91
CA VAL A 134 -8.89 19.72 -14.53
C VAL A 134 -10.23 19.68 -13.81
N THR A 135 -10.44 20.59 -12.86
CA THR A 135 -11.71 20.70 -12.14
C THR A 135 -12.78 21.38 -13.00
N GLN A 136 -12.38 22.38 -13.78
CA GLN A 136 -13.22 23.06 -14.78
C GLN A 136 -12.37 23.46 -15.99
N GLY A 137 -13.01 23.63 -17.14
CA GLY A 137 -12.36 23.98 -18.41
C GLY A 137 -11.81 22.76 -19.16
N SER A 138 -10.93 23.01 -20.13
CA SER A 138 -10.26 21.96 -20.92
C SER A 138 -8.84 22.35 -21.32
N ILE A 139 -8.01 21.34 -21.58
CA ILE A 139 -6.63 21.44 -22.06
C ILE A 139 -6.47 20.64 -23.36
#